data_AF-A0A2T3P4E0-F1
#
_entry.id   AF-A0A2T3P4E0-F1
#
_cell.length_a   1.000
_cell.length_b   1.000
_cell.length_c   1.000
_cell.angle_alpha   90.00
_cell.angle_beta   90.00
_cell.angle_gamma   90.00
#
_symmetry.space_group_name_H-M   'P 1'
#
loop_
_entity.id
_entity.type
_entity.pdbx_description
1 polymer ?
#
loop_
_entity_poly.entity_id
_entity_poly.type
_entity_poly.pdbx_seq_one_letter_code
_entity_poly.pdbx_strand_id
1 'polypeptide(L)'
;MKSKNEMWLFLQATSLLSFVAILYKMGTIDDTWLHASLFIFGAITPILVFALRNKNRVSFLITIVPTLIIIRIADQNDISLIGWLTAVSLIPLLIQFIGIAKEVYKENQHEFALMCIRLFVGFNFITHGTEKLFAGAAVHNGMRGYFGQVAGFDQVGPWFTDLMIYVGGVTEIGVALLIGWGLFTRLGVVWAIAYLIAAELFSGHFLIGYTWAMPGGGWEFPFFWAMILYPFFFLKNQGPMSFDGMLMKKRHASV
;
A
#
# COMPACT_ATOMS: atom_id res chain seq x y z
N MET A 1 20.01 17.51 -5.86
CA MET A 1 19.27 16.24 -5.60
C MET A 1 19.96 15.10 -6.31
N LYS A 2 20.33 14.03 -5.61
CA LYS A 2 20.88 12.84 -6.27
C LYS A 2 19.82 12.20 -7.16
N SER A 3 20.05 12.20 -8.47
CA SER A 3 19.12 11.58 -9.43
C SER A 3 19.21 10.06 -9.41
N LYS A 4 20.41 9.52 -9.19
CA LYS A 4 20.70 8.08 -9.25
C LYS A 4 20.40 7.38 -7.93
N ASN A 5 19.77 6.20 -8.00
CA ASN A 5 19.63 5.30 -6.85
C ASN A 5 20.98 4.61 -6.62
N GLU A 6 21.64 4.85 -5.48
CA GLU A 6 22.92 4.19 -5.15
C GLU A 6 22.74 2.72 -4.72
N MET A 7 21.54 2.37 -4.26
CA MET A 7 21.19 1.04 -3.75
C MET A 7 20.64 0.10 -4.83
N TRP A 8 20.58 0.53 -6.10
CA TRP A 8 19.88 -0.19 -7.15
C TRP A 8 20.44 -1.61 -7.39
N LEU A 9 21.76 -1.81 -7.31
CA LEU A 9 22.38 -3.13 -7.46
C LEU A 9 21.98 -4.09 -6.34
N PHE A 10 21.99 -3.60 -5.10
CA PHE A 10 21.60 -4.42 -3.97
C PHE A 10 20.11 -4.76 -4.02
N LEU A 11 19.26 -3.76 -4.30
CA LEU A 11 17.83 -3.96 -4.49
C LEU A 11 17.53 -4.90 -5.68
N GLN A 12 18.32 -4.85 -6.75
CA GLN A 12 18.20 -5.76 -7.89
C GLN A 12 18.50 -7.21 -7.46
N ALA A 13 19.58 -7.42 -6.71
CA ALA A 13 19.97 -8.74 -6.24
C ALA A 13 18.91 -9.35 -5.31
N THR A 14 18.40 -8.57 -4.34
CA THR A 14 17.39 -9.06 -3.38
C THR A 14 16.03 -9.30 -4.04
N SER A 15 15.63 -8.46 -5.00
CA SER A 15 14.38 -8.67 -5.76
C SER A 15 14.44 -9.86 -6.71
N LEU A 16 15.60 -10.12 -7.34
CA LEU A 16 15.82 -11.34 -8.12
C LEU A 16 15.80 -12.59 -7.23
N LEU A 17 16.39 -12.53 -6.03
CA LEU A 17 16.35 -13.62 -5.07
C LEU A 17 14.91 -13.93 -4.63
N SER A 18 14.12 -12.89 -4.36
CA SER A 18 12.67 -13.03 -4.09
C SER A 18 11.95 -13.71 -5.26
N PHE A 19 12.20 -13.28 -6.50
CA PHE A 19 11.58 -13.90 -7.67
C PHE A 19 11.97 -15.37 -7.84
N VAL A 20 13.24 -15.73 -7.63
CA VAL A 20 13.69 -17.12 -7.65
C VAL A 20 12.99 -17.96 -6.58
N ALA A 21 12.80 -17.42 -5.37
CA ALA A 21 12.04 -18.12 -4.33
C ALA A 21 10.57 -18.32 -4.68
N ILE A 22 9.95 -17.36 -5.36
CA ILE A 22 8.60 -17.51 -5.92
C ILE A 22 8.59 -18.66 -6.92
N LEU A 23 9.49 -18.66 -7.92
CA LEU A 23 9.59 -19.73 -8.92
C LEU A 23 9.79 -21.11 -8.27
N TYR A 24 10.64 -21.18 -7.25
CA TYR A 24 10.90 -22.43 -6.51
C TYR A 24 9.66 -22.96 -5.76
N LYS A 25 8.79 -22.07 -5.28
CA LYS A 25 7.57 -22.42 -4.53
C LYS A 25 6.31 -22.52 -5.38
N MET A 26 6.34 -22.15 -6.66
CA MET A 26 5.15 -22.20 -7.53
C MET A 26 4.49 -23.59 -7.57
N GLY A 27 5.27 -24.67 -7.55
CA GLY A 27 4.74 -26.04 -7.56
C GLY A 27 4.05 -26.48 -6.26
N THR A 28 4.12 -25.69 -5.19
CA THR A 28 3.50 -26.00 -3.89
C THR A 28 2.25 -25.17 -3.60
N ILE A 29 1.84 -24.29 -4.52
CA ILE A 29 0.72 -23.35 -4.34
C ILE A 29 -0.47 -23.85 -5.16
N ASP A 30 -1.50 -24.36 -4.49
CA ASP A 30 -2.74 -24.87 -5.08
C ASP A 30 -3.83 -23.78 -5.17
N ASP A 31 -3.45 -22.60 -5.65
CA ASP A 31 -4.36 -21.48 -5.89
C ASP A 31 -3.85 -20.67 -7.08
N THR A 32 -4.60 -20.69 -8.18
CA THR A 32 -4.19 -20.06 -9.44
C THR A 32 -4.05 -18.53 -9.31
N TRP A 33 -4.89 -17.89 -8.51
CA TRP A 33 -4.91 -16.43 -8.36
C TRP A 33 -3.76 -15.94 -7.49
N LEU A 34 -3.52 -16.62 -6.37
CA LEU A 34 -2.38 -16.41 -5.49
C LEU A 34 -1.06 -16.61 -6.26
N HIS A 35 -0.98 -17.70 -7.02
CA HIS A 35 0.14 -18.02 -7.88
C HIS A 35 0.40 -16.90 -8.91
N ALA A 36 -0.63 -16.49 -9.67
CA ALA A 36 -0.52 -15.42 -10.65
C ALA A 36 -0.08 -14.10 -10.01
N SER A 37 -0.64 -13.75 -8.86
CA SER A 37 -0.30 -12.53 -8.13
C SER A 37 1.18 -12.51 -7.72
N LEU A 38 1.66 -13.57 -7.06
CA LEU A 38 3.06 -13.69 -6.67
C LEU A 38 3.99 -13.64 -7.89
N PHE A 39 3.65 -14.33 -8.98
CA PHE A 39 4.45 -14.31 -10.19
C PHE A 39 4.55 -12.91 -10.81
N ILE A 40 3.41 -12.22 -10.98
CA ILE A 40 3.36 -10.88 -11.58
C ILE A 40 4.17 -9.89 -10.75
N PHE A 41 3.94 -9.83 -9.44
CA PHE A 41 4.66 -8.89 -8.57
C PHE A 41 6.13 -9.29 -8.42
N GLY A 42 6.44 -10.59 -8.37
CA GLY A 42 7.80 -11.11 -8.33
C GLY A 42 8.60 -10.76 -9.58
N ALA A 43 7.99 -10.85 -10.76
CA ALA A 43 8.64 -10.53 -12.03
C ALA A 43 8.75 -9.00 -12.26
N ILE A 44 7.71 -8.23 -11.93
CA ILE A 44 7.70 -6.79 -12.19
C ILE A 44 8.68 -6.04 -11.28
N THR A 45 8.90 -6.51 -10.05
CA THR A 45 9.79 -5.84 -9.08
C THR A 45 11.23 -5.66 -9.62
N PRO A 46 11.98 -6.71 -10.00
CA PRO A 46 13.33 -6.55 -10.55
C PRO A 46 13.36 -5.77 -11.87
N ILE A 47 12.29 -5.82 -12.69
CA ILE A 47 12.18 -5.03 -13.91
C ILE A 47 12.10 -3.53 -13.56
N LEU A 48 11.25 -3.17 -12.60
CA LEU A 48 11.07 -1.78 -12.13
C LEU A 48 12.34 -1.23 -11.49
N VAL A 49 13.05 -2.04 -10.69
CA VAL A 49 14.33 -1.65 -10.09
C VAL A 49 15.34 -1.28 -11.18
N PHE A 50 15.51 -2.13 -12.20
CA PHE A 50 16.41 -1.86 -13.30
C PHE A 50 15.98 -0.64 -14.12
N ALA A 51 14.70 -0.54 -14.49
CA ALA A 51 14.16 0.53 -15.32
C ALA A 51 14.27 1.91 -14.63
N LEU A 52 14.12 1.95 -13.31
CA LEU A 52 14.09 3.19 -12.51
C LEU A 52 15.42 3.51 -11.81
N ARG A 53 16.50 2.76 -12.08
CA ARG A 53 17.83 2.93 -11.43
C ARG A 53 18.37 4.36 -11.44
N ASN A 54 18.00 5.18 -12.43
CA ASN A 54 18.42 6.58 -12.58
C ASN A 54 17.41 7.60 -12.04
N LYS A 55 16.37 7.16 -11.32
CA LYS A 55 15.30 8.00 -10.78
C LYS A 55 15.07 7.67 -9.31
N ASN A 56 15.96 8.12 -8.42
CA ASN A 56 16.01 7.70 -7.01
C ASN A 56 14.65 7.72 -6.29
N ARG A 57 13.96 8.88 -6.25
CA ARG A 57 12.66 9.02 -5.57
C ARG A 57 11.55 8.16 -6.19
N VAL A 58 11.49 8.13 -7.52
CA VAL A 58 10.48 7.36 -8.27
C VAL A 58 10.71 5.86 -8.13
N SER A 59 11.98 5.44 -8.18
CA SER A 59 12.40 4.06 -7.91
C SER A 59 11.85 3.62 -6.57
N PHE A 60 12.16 4.34 -5.47
CA PHE A 60 11.64 4.01 -4.15
C PHE A 60 10.12 3.84 -4.12
N LEU A 61 9.38 4.87 -4.58
CA LEU A 61 7.91 4.88 -4.53
C LEU A 61 7.28 3.71 -5.30
N ILE A 62 7.83 3.39 -6.47
CA ILE A 62 7.25 2.37 -7.34
C ILE A 62 7.69 0.96 -6.93
N THR A 63 8.93 0.76 -6.48
CA THR A 63 9.43 -0.60 -6.16
C THR A 63 9.00 -1.10 -4.79
N ILE A 64 8.73 -0.20 -3.83
CA ILE A 64 8.28 -0.61 -2.50
C ILE A 64 6.89 -1.23 -2.53
N VAL A 65 6.01 -0.81 -3.44
CA VAL A 65 4.63 -1.32 -3.56
C VAL A 65 4.59 -2.83 -3.87
N PRO A 66 5.13 -3.32 -5.00
CA PRO A 66 5.10 -4.75 -5.27
C PRO A 66 5.91 -5.56 -4.24
N THR A 67 6.94 -4.95 -3.62
CA THR A 67 7.67 -5.58 -2.50
C THR A 67 6.77 -5.81 -1.29
N LEU A 68 6.03 -4.80 -0.85
CA LEU A 68 5.08 -4.92 0.26
C LEU A 68 3.92 -5.86 -0.07
N ILE A 69 3.45 -5.85 -1.31
CA ILE A 69 2.40 -6.77 -1.78
C ILE A 69 2.85 -8.22 -1.62
N ILE A 70 4.03 -8.57 -2.14
CA ILE A 70 4.56 -9.95 -2.02
C ILE A 70 4.72 -10.35 -0.56
N ILE A 71 5.28 -9.47 0.29
CA ILE A 71 5.45 -9.76 1.72
C ILE A 71 4.09 -10.02 2.38
N ARG A 72 3.10 -9.16 2.13
CA ARG A 72 1.76 -9.29 2.71
C ARG A 72 1.06 -10.56 2.25
N ILE A 73 1.11 -10.88 0.96
CA ILE A 73 0.51 -12.09 0.40
C ILE A 73 1.16 -13.34 0.99
N ALA A 74 2.49 -13.38 1.07
CA ALA A 74 3.23 -14.51 1.59
C ALA A 74 2.94 -14.72 3.09
N ASP A 75 2.85 -13.64 3.86
CA ASP A 75 2.47 -13.66 5.28
C ASP A 75 1.06 -14.23 5.49
N GLN A 76 0.07 -13.75 4.74
CA GLN A 76 -1.32 -14.22 4.86
C GLN A 76 -1.55 -15.67 4.44
N ASN A 77 -0.57 -16.29 3.77
CA ASN A 77 -0.64 -17.68 3.30
C ASN A 77 0.47 -18.56 3.89
N ASP A 78 1.14 -18.10 4.96
CA ASP A 78 2.21 -18.84 5.66
C ASP A 78 3.38 -19.29 4.74
N ILE A 79 3.63 -18.57 3.65
CA ILE A 79 4.71 -18.88 2.69
C ILE A 79 6.01 -18.20 3.12
N SER A 80 6.53 -18.58 4.29
CA SER A 80 7.60 -17.84 4.98
C SER A 80 8.86 -17.64 4.15
N LEU A 81 9.24 -18.60 3.30
CA LEU A 81 10.44 -18.47 2.45
C LEU A 81 10.34 -17.26 1.50
N ILE A 82 9.20 -17.10 0.82
CA ILE A 82 8.97 -15.96 -0.08
C ILE A 82 8.91 -14.67 0.74
N GLY A 83 8.18 -14.67 1.85
CA GLY A 83 8.04 -13.49 2.72
C GLY A 83 9.38 -12.98 3.22
N TRP A 84 10.21 -13.85 3.81
CA TRP A 84 11.51 -13.46 4.37
C TRP A 84 12.52 -13.03 3.30
N LEU A 85 12.65 -13.77 2.19
CA LEU A 85 13.58 -13.37 1.13
C LEU A 85 13.17 -12.05 0.46
N THR A 86 11.87 -11.79 0.36
CA THR A 86 11.37 -10.50 -0.12
C THR A 86 11.61 -9.39 0.90
N ALA A 87 11.42 -9.65 2.19
CA ALA A 87 11.67 -8.70 3.28
C ALA A 87 13.13 -8.21 3.31
N VAL A 88 14.10 -9.00 2.85
CA VAL A 88 15.49 -8.53 2.68
C VAL A 88 15.58 -7.31 1.76
N SER A 89 14.69 -7.18 0.76
CA SER A 89 14.62 -5.99 -0.11
C SER A 89 14.22 -4.72 0.63
N LEU A 90 13.62 -4.82 1.83
CA LEU A 90 13.34 -3.65 2.66
C LEU A 90 14.61 -2.98 3.17
N ILE A 91 15.74 -3.70 3.27
CA ILE A 91 17.02 -3.13 3.72
C ILE A 91 17.55 -2.07 2.74
N PRO A 92 17.78 -2.38 1.44
CA PRO A 92 18.19 -1.36 0.49
C PRO A 92 17.13 -0.27 0.29
N LEU A 93 15.83 -0.59 0.37
CA LEU A 93 14.76 0.41 0.31
C LEU A 93 14.79 1.36 1.52
N LEU A 94 15.07 0.87 2.72
CA LEU A 94 15.21 1.70 3.92
C LEU A 94 16.43 2.62 3.82
N ILE A 95 17.58 2.10 3.36
CA ILE A 95 18.78 2.91 3.15
C ILE A 95 18.50 4.01 2.10
N GLN A 96 17.83 3.65 1.01
CA GLN A 96 17.39 4.58 -0.03
C GLN A 96 16.46 5.66 0.55
N PHE A 97 15.47 5.25 1.36
CA PHE A 97 14.55 6.16 2.06
C PHE A 97 15.29 7.11 3.00
N ILE A 98 16.22 6.62 3.81
CA ILE A 98 17.04 7.46 4.72
C ILE A 98 17.81 8.51 3.93
N GLY A 99 18.37 8.16 2.77
CA GLY A 99 19.02 9.12 1.87
C GLY A 99 18.07 10.22 1.40
N ILE A 100 16.88 9.83 0.91
CA ILE A 100 15.82 10.75 0.46
C ILE A 100 15.34 11.63 1.63
N ALA A 101 15.09 11.04 2.79
CA ALA A 101 14.63 11.69 4.00
C ALA A 101 15.62 12.76 4.47
N LYS A 102 16.93 12.47 4.46
CA LYS A 102 17.98 13.44 4.80
C LYS A 102 18.00 14.62 3.83
N GLU A 103 17.78 14.41 2.54
CA GLU A 103 17.67 15.50 1.56
C GLU A 103 16.45 16.37 1.86
N VAL A 104 15.27 15.76 1.99
CA VAL A 104 14.01 16.47 2.23
C VAL A 104 14.04 17.23 3.55
N TYR A 105 14.56 16.62 4.63
CA TYR A 105 14.65 17.28 5.94
C TYR A 105 15.55 18.52 5.91
N LYS A 106 16.67 18.46 5.18
CA LYS A 106 17.56 19.62 5.00
C LYS A 106 16.93 20.72 4.16
N GLU A 107 16.08 20.36 3.20
CA GLU A 107 15.35 21.32 2.36
C GLU A 107 14.18 21.96 3.12
N ASN A 108 13.34 21.14 3.77
CA ASN A 108 12.15 21.58 4.51
C ASN A 108 11.68 20.50 5.52
N GLN A 109 11.79 20.81 6.81
CA GLN A 109 11.40 19.89 7.90
C GLN A 109 9.89 19.57 7.92
N HIS A 110 9.04 20.52 7.54
CA HIS A 110 7.59 20.30 7.49
C HIS A 110 7.20 19.37 6.34
N GLU A 111 7.84 19.52 5.18
CA GLU A 111 7.63 18.60 4.05
C GLU A 111 8.14 17.20 4.37
N PHE A 112 9.21 17.08 5.15
CA PHE A 112 9.68 15.79 5.66
C PHE A 112 8.63 15.10 6.54
N ALA A 113 8.05 15.80 7.52
CA ALA A 113 7.03 15.24 8.39
C ALA A 113 5.79 14.77 7.59
N LEU A 114 5.30 15.60 6.66
CA LEU A 114 4.16 15.27 5.81
C LEU A 114 4.46 14.10 4.87
N MET A 115 5.69 14.00 4.34
CA MET A 115 6.13 12.85 3.55
C MET A 115 6.06 11.56 4.37
N CYS A 116 6.57 11.55 5.59
CA CYS A 116 6.54 10.36 6.45
C CYS A 116 5.10 9.91 6.74
N ILE A 117 4.23 10.85 7.11
CA ILE A 117 2.81 10.56 7.35
C ILE A 117 2.15 9.99 6.09
N ARG A 118 2.36 10.62 4.93
CA ARG A 118 1.80 10.14 3.66
C ARG A 118 2.21 8.71 3.36
N LEU A 119 3.51 8.42 3.42
CA LEU A 119 4.03 7.11 3.06
C LEU A 119 3.51 6.05 4.03
N PHE A 120 3.47 6.37 5.32
CA PHE A 120 2.91 5.49 6.34
C PHE A 120 1.45 5.14 6.06
N VAL A 121 0.60 6.16 5.84
CA VAL A 121 -0.82 5.96 5.52
C VAL A 121 -0.98 5.17 4.22
N GLY A 122 -0.24 5.53 3.17
CA GLY A 122 -0.27 4.85 1.90
C GLY A 122 0.10 3.37 2.02
N PHE A 123 1.19 3.04 2.72
CA PHE A 123 1.61 1.65 2.92
C PHE A 123 0.60 0.85 3.71
N ASN A 124 -0.08 1.45 4.69
CA ASN A 124 -1.14 0.80 5.44
C ASN A 124 -2.34 0.43 4.54
N PHE A 125 -2.78 1.36 3.70
CA PHE A 125 -3.81 1.09 2.69
C PHE A 125 -3.38 0.04 1.66
N ILE A 126 -2.10 0.01 1.24
CA ILE A 126 -1.58 -1.06 0.36
C ILE A 126 -1.76 -2.41 1.02
N THR A 127 -1.35 -2.56 2.29
CA THR A 127 -1.41 -3.85 2.98
C THR A 127 -2.83 -4.36 3.16
N HIS A 128 -3.77 -3.47 3.47
CA HIS A 128 -5.19 -3.82 3.58
C HIS A 128 -5.82 -4.15 2.22
N GLY A 129 -5.54 -3.36 1.18
CA GLY A 129 -6.08 -3.65 -0.15
C GLY A 129 -5.51 -4.94 -0.74
N THR A 130 -4.27 -5.27 -0.39
CA THR A 130 -3.56 -6.45 -0.90
C THR A 130 -4.24 -7.75 -0.49
N GLU A 131 -4.66 -7.89 0.76
CA GLU A 131 -5.27 -9.13 1.24
C GLU A 131 -6.59 -9.42 0.51
N LYS A 132 -7.36 -8.36 0.20
CA LYS A 132 -8.65 -8.42 -0.50
C LYS A 132 -8.51 -8.77 -1.96
N LEU A 133 -7.44 -8.31 -2.62
CA LEU A 133 -7.30 -8.44 -4.05
C LEU A 133 -6.37 -9.57 -4.49
N PHE A 134 -5.37 -9.96 -3.70
CA PHE A 134 -4.25 -10.76 -4.21
C PHE A 134 -3.85 -11.95 -3.33
N ALA A 135 -4.44 -12.13 -2.14
CA ALA A 135 -4.02 -13.15 -1.20
C ALA A 135 -4.66 -14.54 -1.40
N GLY A 136 -5.41 -14.74 -2.49
CA GLY A 136 -5.98 -16.05 -2.83
C GLY A 136 -7.33 -16.36 -2.18
N ALA A 137 -7.89 -17.50 -2.57
CA ALA A 137 -9.24 -17.93 -2.21
C ALA A 137 -9.38 -18.25 -0.72
N ALA A 138 -8.36 -18.83 -0.09
CA ALA A 138 -8.41 -19.16 1.34
C ALA A 138 -8.63 -17.89 2.20
N VAL A 139 -7.82 -16.87 1.98
CA VAL A 139 -7.91 -15.57 2.67
C VAL A 139 -9.23 -14.87 2.32
N HIS A 140 -9.63 -14.88 1.04
CA HIS A 140 -10.91 -14.32 0.60
C HIS A 140 -12.11 -14.97 1.30
N ASN A 141 -12.13 -16.31 1.39
CA ASN A 141 -13.19 -17.05 2.06
C ASN A 141 -13.28 -16.75 3.56
N GLY A 142 -12.14 -16.54 4.22
CA GLY A 142 -12.08 -16.08 5.61
C GLY A 142 -12.73 -14.72 5.78
N MET A 143 -12.40 -13.76 4.90
CA MET A 143 -13.03 -12.43 4.89
C MET A 143 -14.52 -12.51 4.57
N ARG A 144 -14.94 -13.36 3.62
CA ARG A 144 -16.36 -13.57 3.31
C ARG A 144 -17.14 -14.04 4.55
N GLY A 145 -16.58 -14.98 5.30
CA GLY A 145 -17.16 -15.44 6.56
C GLY A 145 -17.31 -14.31 7.59
N TYR A 146 -16.29 -13.47 7.72
CA TYR A 146 -16.32 -12.32 8.63
C TYR A 146 -17.31 -11.24 8.18
N PHE A 147 -17.17 -10.69 6.97
CA PHE A 147 -17.98 -9.57 6.48
C PHE A 147 -19.43 -9.97 6.20
N GLY A 148 -19.68 -11.21 5.78
CA GLY A 148 -21.03 -11.72 5.60
C GLY A 148 -21.85 -11.66 6.89
N GLN A 149 -21.20 -12.00 8.02
CA GLN A 149 -21.83 -12.01 9.34
C GLN A 149 -21.80 -10.64 10.04
N VAL A 150 -20.62 -10.00 10.11
CA VAL A 150 -20.42 -8.79 10.92
C VAL A 150 -21.01 -7.55 10.26
N ALA A 151 -20.77 -7.37 8.96
CA ALA A 151 -21.36 -6.26 8.21
C ALA A 151 -22.77 -6.58 7.70
N GLY A 152 -23.26 -7.80 7.94
CA GLY A 152 -24.59 -8.24 7.53
C GLY A 152 -24.78 -8.32 6.01
N PHE A 153 -23.72 -8.30 5.21
CA PHE A 153 -23.81 -8.27 3.75
C PHE A 153 -24.46 -9.52 3.16
N ASP A 154 -24.38 -10.66 3.86
CA ASP A 154 -25.05 -11.90 3.43
C ASP A 154 -26.58 -11.79 3.49
N GLN A 155 -27.15 -10.79 4.17
CA GLN A 155 -28.60 -10.51 4.13
C GLN A 155 -29.06 -10.06 2.74
N VAL A 156 -28.19 -9.40 1.98
CA VAL A 156 -28.42 -9.07 0.57
C VAL A 156 -28.09 -10.29 -0.30
N GLY A 157 -27.02 -10.99 0.06
CA GLY A 157 -26.65 -12.29 -0.49
C GLY A 157 -25.13 -12.47 -0.55
N PRO A 158 -24.62 -13.71 -0.64
CA PRO A 158 -23.18 -13.99 -0.63
C PRO A 158 -22.39 -13.23 -1.71
N TRP A 159 -22.99 -13.06 -2.89
CA TRP A 159 -22.41 -12.32 -4.01
C TRP A 159 -22.14 -10.85 -3.67
N PHE A 160 -22.97 -10.25 -2.80
CA PHE A 160 -22.83 -8.86 -2.38
C PHE A 160 -21.66 -8.70 -1.42
N THR A 161 -21.45 -9.65 -0.51
CA THR A 161 -20.26 -9.71 0.35
C THR A 161 -18.98 -9.76 -0.48
N ASP A 162 -18.93 -10.64 -1.49
CA ASP A 162 -17.77 -10.73 -2.40
C ASP A 162 -17.54 -9.41 -3.14
N LEU A 163 -18.61 -8.80 -3.67
CA LEU A 163 -18.53 -7.51 -4.33
C LEU A 163 -17.96 -6.43 -3.41
N MET A 164 -18.44 -6.34 -2.16
CA MET A 164 -17.96 -5.35 -1.19
C MET A 164 -16.50 -5.57 -0.80
N ILE A 165 -16.04 -6.82 -0.69
CA ILE A 165 -14.62 -7.14 -0.46
C ILE A 165 -13.76 -6.60 -1.61
N TYR A 166 -14.15 -6.86 -2.87
CA TYR A 166 -13.41 -6.36 -4.02
C TYR A 166 -13.46 -4.84 -4.15
N VAL A 167 -14.63 -4.23 -3.92
CA VAL A 167 -14.77 -2.76 -3.92
C VAL A 167 -13.89 -2.14 -2.84
N GLY A 168 -13.87 -2.72 -1.63
CA GLY A 168 -12.98 -2.30 -0.55
C GLY A 168 -11.51 -2.43 -0.94
N GLY A 169 -11.11 -3.57 -1.51
CA GLY A 169 -9.74 -3.80 -1.96
C GLY A 169 -9.28 -2.81 -3.04
N VAL A 170 -10.09 -2.58 -4.07
CA VAL A 170 -9.80 -1.60 -5.13
C VAL A 170 -9.75 -0.19 -4.56
N THR A 171 -10.65 0.13 -3.62
CA THR A 171 -10.68 1.42 -2.93
C THR A 171 -9.42 1.65 -2.13
N GLU A 172 -8.97 0.68 -1.33
CA GLU A 172 -7.78 0.76 -0.49
C GLU A 172 -6.51 0.87 -1.33
N ILE A 173 -6.36 0.06 -2.40
CA ILE A 173 -5.26 0.23 -3.35
C ILE A 173 -5.33 1.60 -4.01
N GLY A 174 -6.50 2.04 -4.47
CA GLY A 174 -6.70 3.35 -5.08
C GLY A 174 -6.27 4.48 -4.14
N VAL A 175 -6.72 4.48 -2.88
CA VAL A 175 -6.32 5.45 -1.86
C VAL A 175 -4.81 5.42 -1.62
N ALA A 176 -4.21 4.23 -1.54
CA ALA A 176 -2.76 4.10 -1.41
C ALA A 176 -2.00 4.77 -2.55
N LEU A 177 -2.47 4.68 -3.80
CA LEU A 177 -1.83 5.37 -4.92
C LEU A 177 -2.11 6.88 -4.85
N LEU A 178 -3.36 7.28 -4.58
CA LEU A 178 -3.74 8.69 -4.60
C LEU A 178 -3.07 9.50 -3.47
N ILE A 179 -3.06 8.93 -2.26
CA ILE A 179 -2.41 9.51 -1.08
C ILE A 179 -0.93 9.15 -1.06
N GLY A 180 -0.60 7.86 -1.00
CA GLY A 180 0.77 7.35 -0.75
C GLY A 180 1.78 7.75 -1.82
N TRP A 181 1.43 7.61 -3.10
CA TRP A 181 2.25 8.16 -4.19
C TRP A 181 2.01 9.66 -4.44
N GLY A 182 0.99 10.23 -3.80
CA GLY A 182 0.60 11.62 -3.96
C GLY A 182 0.19 11.95 -5.40
N LEU A 183 -0.76 11.18 -5.94
CA LEU A 183 -1.37 11.34 -7.25
C LEU A 183 -2.82 11.84 -7.06
N PHE A 184 -3.15 13.06 -7.48
CA PHE A 184 -4.46 13.67 -7.19
C PHE A 184 -4.81 13.62 -5.68
N THR A 185 -3.87 13.99 -4.80
CA THR A 185 -4.00 13.73 -3.35
C THR A 185 -5.29 14.24 -2.72
N ARG A 186 -5.82 15.39 -3.15
CA ARG A 186 -7.10 15.93 -2.62
C ARG A 186 -8.28 15.02 -2.92
N LEU A 187 -8.33 14.46 -4.13
CA LEU A 187 -9.34 13.46 -4.49
C LEU A 187 -9.15 12.20 -3.64
N GLY A 188 -7.90 11.78 -3.45
CA GLY A 188 -7.55 10.68 -2.55
C GLY A 188 -8.05 10.89 -1.12
N VAL A 189 -7.93 12.10 -0.56
CA VAL A 189 -8.41 12.41 0.80
C VAL A 189 -9.93 12.30 0.89
N VAL A 190 -10.66 12.92 -0.04
CA VAL A 190 -12.13 12.85 -0.06
C VAL A 190 -12.61 11.41 -0.20
N TRP A 191 -11.98 10.66 -1.11
CA TRP A 191 -12.31 9.26 -1.36
C TRP A 191 -12.02 8.37 -0.14
N ALA A 192 -10.86 8.55 0.50
CA ALA A 192 -10.48 7.80 1.69
C ALA A 192 -11.41 8.09 2.88
N ILE A 193 -11.76 9.36 3.13
CA ILE A 193 -12.68 9.72 4.22
C ILE A 193 -14.08 9.16 3.94
N ALA A 194 -14.58 9.26 2.70
CA ALA A 194 -15.86 8.67 2.33
C ALA A 194 -15.87 7.15 2.53
N TYR A 195 -14.79 6.47 2.15
CA TYR A 195 -14.61 5.04 2.37
C TYR A 195 -14.61 4.69 3.87
N LEU A 196 -13.85 5.40 4.69
CA LEU A 196 -13.77 5.15 6.13
C LEU A 196 -15.13 5.37 6.81
N ILE A 197 -15.89 6.39 6.42
CA ILE A 197 -17.26 6.62 6.89
C ILE A 197 -18.17 5.45 6.46
N ALA A 198 -18.11 5.02 5.21
CA ALA A 198 -18.91 3.92 4.71
C ALA A 198 -18.59 2.62 5.46
N ALA A 199 -17.31 2.29 5.63
CA ALA A 199 -16.86 1.10 6.36
C ALA A 199 -17.41 1.09 7.80
N GLU A 200 -17.39 2.24 8.46
CA GLU A 200 -17.87 2.42 9.83
C GLU A 200 -19.40 2.29 9.96
N LEU A 201 -20.15 2.80 8.98
CA LEU A 201 -21.60 2.67 8.95
C LEU A 201 -22.05 1.24 8.64
N PHE A 202 -21.38 0.57 7.70
CA PHE A 202 -21.73 -0.79 7.29
C PHE A 202 -21.31 -1.86 8.31
N SER A 203 -20.23 -1.63 9.06
CA SER A 203 -19.84 -2.54 10.15
C SER A 203 -20.67 -2.36 11.42
N GLY A 204 -21.47 -1.29 11.52
CA GLY A 204 -22.25 -0.95 12.72
C GLY A 204 -21.39 -0.49 13.90
N HIS A 205 -20.06 -0.40 13.73
CA HIS A 205 -19.11 -0.01 14.78
C HIS A 205 -19.46 1.36 15.40
N PHE A 206 -20.07 2.26 14.62
CA PHE A 206 -20.37 3.61 15.09
C PHE A 206 -21.34 3.60 16.28
N LEU A 207 -22.25 2.62 16.29
CA LEU A 207 -23.28 2.46 17.31
C LEU A 207 -22.78 1.74 18.57
N ILE A 208 -21.62 1.08 18.49
CA ILE A 208 -21.03 0.33 19.61
C ILE A 208 -20.33 1.30 20.57
N GLY A 209 -19.56 2.24 20.00
CA GLY A 209 -18.90 3.32 20.73
C GLY A 209 -17.45 3.54 20.27
N TYR A 210 -16.70 4.31 21.05
CA TYR A 210 -15.40 4.85 20.60
C TYR A 210 -14.33 3.77 20.41
N THR A 211 -14.01 3.02 21.45
CA THR A 211 -12.79 2.19 21.50
C THR A 211 -12.84 1.00 20.56
N TRP A 212 -11.81 0.82 19.73
CA TRP A 212 -11.73 -0.29 18.76
C TRP A 212 -11.69 -1.69 19.39
N ALA A 213 -11.27 -1.79 20.66
CA ALA A 213 -11.09 -3.05 21.38
C ALA A 213 -12.36 -3.62 22.02
N MET A 214 -13.51 -2.97 21.85
CA MET A 214 -14.78 -3.47 22.38
C MET A 214 -15.27 -4.70 21.60
N PRO A 215 -16.11 -5.57 22.21
CA PRO A 215 -16.79 -6.62 21.47
C PRO A 215 -17.60 -6.03 20.31
N GLY A 216 -17.28 -6.46 19.09
CA GLY A 216 -17.87 -5.92 17.86
C GLY A 216 -17.16 -4.69 17.27
N GLY A 217 -16.11 -4.16 17.90
CA GLY A 217 -15.30 -3.05 17.38
C GLY A 217 -15.71 -1.66 17.91
N GLY A 218 -15.17 -0.61 17.29
CA GLY A 218 -15.46 0.79 17.61
C GLY A 218 -14.89 1.76 16.57
N TRP A 219 -15.36 3.00 16.59
CA TRP A 219 -15.10 3.99 15.53
C TRP A 219 -13.76 4.74 15.64
N GLU A 220 -12.99 4.51 16.72
CA GLU A 220 -11.72 5.19 16.99
C GLU A 220 -10.73 5.06 15.81
N PHE A 221 -10.58 3.87 15.24
CA PHE A 221 -9.56 3.62 14.23
C PHE A 221 -9.89 4.34 12.89
N PRO A 222 -11.09 4.21 12.29
CA PRO A 222 -11.43 4.98 11.09
C PRO A 222 -11.43 6.49 11.33
N PHE A 223 -11.87 6.96 12.50
CA PHE A 223 -11.82 8.37 12.85
C PHE A 223 -10.38 8.90 12.91
N PHE A 224 -9.48 8.18 13.57
CA PHE A 224 -8.07 8.54 13.63
C PHE A 224 -7.44 8.69 12.24
N TRP A 225 -7.68 7.73 11.34
CA TRP A 225 -7.15 7.81 9.98
C TRP A 225 -7.76 8.96 9.17
N ALA A 226 -9.06 9.21 9.31
CA ALA A 226 -9.71 10.36 8.68
C ALA A 226 -9.08 11.68 9.14
N MET A 227 -8.78 11.82 10.43
CA MET A 227 -8.14 13.02 10.99
C MET A 227 -6.69 13.19 10.53
N ILE A 228 -5.94 12.10 10.34
CA ILE A 228 -4.58 12.15 9.76
C ILE A 228 -4.61 12.59 8.29
N LEU A 229 -5.61 12.15 7.53
CA LEU A 229 -5.75 12.45 6.11
C LEU A 229 -6.23 13.87 5.85
N TYR A 230 -7.12 14.38 6.70
CA TYR A 230 -7.81 15.66 6.51
C TYR A 230 -6.86 16.85 6.20
N PRO A 231 -5.71 17.04 6.89
CA PRO A 231 -4.77 18.11 6.56
C PRO A 231 -4.25 18.09 5.11
N PHE A 232 -4.09 16.93 4.48
CA PHE A 232 -3.58 16.82 3.10
C PHE A 232 -4.51 17.44 2.06
N PHE A 233 -5.79 17.64 2.40
CA PHE A 233 -6.75 18.32 1.54
C PHE A 233 -6.39 19.80 1.31
N PHE A 234 -5.87 20.47 2.34
CA PHE A 234 -5.62 21.91 2.33
C PHE A 234 -4.22 22.30 1.84
N LEU A 235 -3.33 21.33 1.61
CA LEU A 235 -1.98 21.60 1.17
C LEU A 235 -1.96 22.19 -0.25
N LYS A 236 -1.18 23.27 -0.42
CA LYS A 236 -0.92 23.89 -1.74
C LYS A 236 0.05 23.08 -2.57
N ASN A 237 1.10 22.55 -1.94
CA ASN A 237 2.06 21.64 -2.54
C ASN A 237 1.97 20.30 -1.83
N GLN A 238 1.90 19.22 -2.60
CA GLN A 238 1.91 17.87 -2.05
C GLN A 238 3.34 17.41 -1.71
N GLY A 239 4.37 18.18 -2.02
CA GLY A 239 5.71 17.96 -1.50
C GLY A 239 6.56 16.97 -2.33
N PRO A 240 7.79 16.69 -1.86
CA PRO A 240 8.89 16.21 -2.70
C PRO A 240 8.82 14.74 -3.10
N MET A 241 7.97 13.96 -2.43
CA MET A 241 7.70 12.53 -2.68
C MET A 241 6.25 12.29 -3.13
N SER A 242 5.62 13.29 -3.73
CA SER A 242 4.33 13.16 -4.43
C SER A 242 4.57 13.27 -5.94
N PHE A 243 3.87 12.45 -6.73
CA PHE A 243 3.88 12.61 -8.19
C PHE A 243 3.35 13.97 -8.63
N ASP A 244 2.26 14.46 -8.01
CA ASP A 244 1.74 15.81 -8.26
C ASP A 244 2.84 16.87 -8.07
N GLY A 245 3.57 16.80 -6.94
CA GLY A 245 4.67 17.72 -6.64
C GLY A 245 5.84 17.61 -7.62
N MET A 246 6.23 16.39 -8.00
CA MET A 246 7.30 16.16 -8.98
C MET A 246 6.94 16.68 -10.38
N LEU A 247 5.68 16.57 -10.79
CA LEU A 247 5.19 17.07 -12.08
C LEU A 247 5.13 18.59 -12.12
N MET A 248 4.68 19.24 -11.03
CA MET A 248 4.64 20.69 -10.92
C MET A 248 6.04 21.31 -11.00
N LYS A 249 7.03 20.74 -10.29
CA LYS A 249 8.41 21.25 -10.30
C LYS A 249 9.04 21.22 -11.70
N LYS A 250 8.71 20.22 -12.52
CA LYS A 250 9.18 20.15 -13.91
C LYS A 250 8.62 21.28 -14.77
N ARG A 251 7.33 21.61 -14.62
CA ARG A 251 6.70 22.70 -15.41
C ARG A 251 7.34 24.06 -15.15
N HIS A 252 7.74 24.33 -13.89
CA HIS A 252 8.40 25.58 -13.54
C HIS A 252 9.89 25.64 -13.93
N ALA A 253 10.54 24.51 -14.20
CA ALA A 253 11.93 24.47 -14.66
C ALA A 253 12.07 24.57 -16.19
N SER A 254 10.95 24.52 -16.93
CA SER A 254 10.89 24.59 -18.39
C SER A 254 10.36 25.93 -18.92
N VAL A 255 10.20 26.92 -18.04
CA VAL A 255 9.83 28.32 -18.33
C VAL A 255 10.99 29.19 -17.88
#